data_AF-A0A4P9YYS7-F1
#
_entry.id   AF-A0A4P9YYS7-F1
#
_cell.length_a   1.000
_cell.length_b   1.000
_cell.length_c   1.000
_cell.angle_alpha   90.00
_cell.angle_beta   90.00
_cell.angle_gamma   90.00
#
_symmetry.space_group_name_H-M   'P 1'
#
loop_
_entity.id
_entity.type
_entity.pdbx_description
1 polymer ?
#
loop_
_entity_poly.entity_id
_entity_poly.type
_entity_poly.pdbx_seq_one_letter_code
_entity_poly.pdbx_strand_id
1 'polypeptide(L)'
;MRYTVVLDAPTAAAQRVEQGSLTYINKGQYYNLALTDTVKEDCLMETVIRIMFHEKAHRRLASTYWSHWLGQQASPNTARAIEINFDRVRVRWYGQKGATVQLRLNCLSTEFTRVKGVKGIPMRIYTETRVVYEDADGNAIAVSPGMAEASPERAFAAVKLFRDKGAERKNKDDMRHREKLMLRMRGK
;
A
#
# COMPACT_ATOMS: atom_id res chain seq x y z
N MET A 1 13.32 -13.27 1.50
CA MET A 1 12.48 -12.54 0.54
C MET A 1 13.43 -11.89 -0.45
N ARG A 2 13.36 -12.25 -1.73
CA ARG A 2 14.26 -11.77 -2.78
C ARG A 2 13.97 -10.33 -3.16
N TYR A 3 12.72 -9.89 -3.11
CA TYR A 3 12.35 -8.53 -3.52
C TYR A 3 12.05 -7.64 -2.33
N THR A 4 12.61 -6.43 -2.36
CA THR A 4 12.30 -5.39 -1.38
C THR A 4 11.34 -4.38 -1.99
N VAL A 5 10.29 -4.04 -1.23
CA VAL A 5 9.30 -3.02 -1.59
C VAL A 5 9.27 -1.99 -0.48
N VAL A 6 9.70 -0.76 -0.79
CA VAL A 6 9.77 0.33 0.19
C VAL A 6 8.80 1.43 -0.22
N LEU A 7 7.85 1.75 0.66
CA LEU A 7 7.03 2.94 0.55
C LEU A 7 7.74 4.11 1.23
N ASP A 8 8.10 5.11 0.46
CA ASP A 8 8.72 6.34 0.96
C ASP A 8 7.66 7.25 1.58
N ALA A 9 7.33 6.99 2.84
CA ALA A 9 6.39 7.77 3.63
C ALA A 9 6.70 7.63 5.13
N PRO A 10 6.49 8.68 5.94
CA PRO A 10 6.70 8.62 7.38
C PRO A 10 5.80 7.56 8.05
N THR A 11 6.44 6.54 8.64
CA THR A 11 5.76 5.53 9.45
C THR A 11 5.35 6.11 10.81
N ALA A 12 4.21 5.65 11.34
CA ALA A 12 3.67 6.13 12.60
C ALA A 12 4.65 5.93 13.77
N ALA A 13 5.02 7.02 14.45
CA ALA A 13 5.99 7.00 15.54
C ALA A 13 5.50 6.30 16.82
N ALA A 14 4.19 6.19 17.00
CA ALA A 14 3.58 5.60 18.19
C ALA A 14 2.72 4.40 17.79
N GLN A 15 3.30 3.20 17.89
CA GLN A 15 2.53 1.97 17.81
C GLN A 15 2.90 1.03 18.96
N ARG A 16 1.89 0.31 19.44
CA ARG A 16 2.14 -0.86 20.29
C ARG A 16 2.88 -1.89 19.43
N VAL A 17 3.95 -2.49 19.98
CA VAL A 17 4.81 -3.46 19.30
C VAL A 17 4.01 -4.56 18.60
N GLU A 18 2.87 -4.94 19.17
CA GLU A 18 1.98 -6.00 18.68
C GLU A 18 1.15 -5.65 17.42
N GLN A 19 0.99 -4.36 17.07
CA GLN A 19 0.07 -3.94 15.98
C GLN A 19 0.72 -3.86 14.59
N GLY A 20 2.04 -4.14 14.48
CA GLY A 20 2.79 -3.99 13.23
C GLY A 20 2.90 -2.54 12.75
N SER A 21 3.79 -2.28 11.79
CA SER A 21 4.04 -0.92 11.27
C SER A 21 2.85 -0.37 10.47
N LEU A 22 2.36 0.82 10.80
CA LEU A 22 1.32 1.58 10.09
C LEU A 22 1.91 2.85 9.52
N THR A 23 1.63 3.11 8.25
CA THR A 23 2.10 4.31 7.55
C THR A 23 0.94 5.26 7.30
N TYR A 24 1.14 6.55 7.57
CA TYR A 24 0.13 7.57 7.30
C TYR A 24 0.38 8.21 5.95
N ILE A 25 -0.66 8.29 5.14
CA ILE A 25 -0.60 8.82 3.78
C ILE A 25 -1.76 9.78 3.54
N ASN A 26 -1.53 10.79 2.71
CA ASN A 26 -2.51 11.81 2.36
C ASN A 26 -3.14 11.50 1.03
N LYS A 27 -4.46 11.67 0.97
CA LYS A 27 -5.23 11.57 -0.27
C LYS A 27 -4.71 12.58 -1.29
N GLY A 28 -4.50 12.13 -2.51
CA GLY A 28 -4.14 12.97 -3.65
C GLY A 28 -2.67 13.42 -3.66
N GLN A 29 -1.84 12.99 -2.71
CA GLN A 29 -0.40 13.22 -2.69
C GLN A 29 0.33 12.03 -3.35
N TYR A 30 1.44 12.32 -4.04
CA TYR A 30 2.32 11.29 -4.60
C TYR A 30 3.27 10.74 -3.53
N TYR A 31 3.44 9.42 -3.54
CA TYR A 31 4.39 8.68 -2.72
C TYR A 31 5.21 7.75 -3.61
N ASN A 32 6.52 7.65 -3.36
CA ASN A 32 7.38 6.74 -4.10
C ASN A 32 7.28 5.33 -3.51
N LEU A 33 7.09 4.34 -4.39
CA LEU A 33 7.23 2.92 -4.06
C LEU A 33 8.46 2.39 -4.80
N ALA A 34 9.55 2.16 -4.07
CA ALA A 34 10.77 1.60 -4.61
C ALA A 34 10.69 0.07 -4.64
N LEU A 35 11.04 -0.52 -5.79
CA LEU A 35 11.12 -1.94 -6.05
C LEU A 35 12.59 -2.30 -6.30
N THR A 36 13.10 -3.29 -5.59
CA THR A 36 14.50 -3.71 -5.71
C THR A 36 14.61 -5.23 -5.65
N ASP A 37 15.35 -5.82 -6.58
CA ASP A 37 15.80 -7.20 -6.47
C ASP A 37 17.09 -7.24 -5.65
N THR A 38 17.08 -7.99 -4.56
CA THR A 38 18.27 -8.13 -3.69
C THR A 38 19.37 -8.96 -4.36
N VAL A 39 19.00 -9.83 -5.31
CA VAL A 39 19.94 -10.63 -6.11
C VAL A 39 20.50 -9.82 -7.28
N LYS A 40 19.78 -8.77 -7.73
CA LYS A 40 20.12 -7.92 -8.88
C LYS A 40 20.34 -8.70 -10.17
N GLU A 41 19.55 -9.76 -10.37
CA GLU A 41 19.60 -10.56 -11.60
C GLU A 41 19.04 -9.76 -12.77
N ASP A 42 19.60 -9.96 -13.96
CA ASP A 42 19.07 -9.37 -15.19
C ASP A 42 17.90 -10.19 -15.72
N CYS A 43 16.80 -10.19 -14.96
CA CYS A 43 15.55 -10.82 -15.35
C CYS A 43 14.41 -9.81 -15.32
N LEU A 44 13.43 -10.04 -16.20
CA LEU A 44 12.22 -9.24 -16.24
C LEU A 44 11.30 -9.67 -15.10
N MET A 45 10.81 -8.70 -14.36
CA MET A 45 9.94 -8.90 -13.23
C MET A 45 8.63 -8.17 -13.46
N GLU A 46 7.55 -8.74 -12.93
CA GLU A 46 6.25 -8.11 -12.87
C GLU A 46 5.83 -7.93 -11.41
N THR A 47 5.53 -6.69 -11.04
CA THR A 47 4.93 -6.36 -9.74
C THR A 47 3.51 -5.86 -9.93
N VAL A 48 2.56 -6.50 -9.26
CA VAL A 48 1.17 -6.05 -9.13
C VAL A 48 1.02 -5.33 -7.79
N ILE A 49 0.69 -4.05 -7.83
CA ILE A 49 0.47 -3.20 -6.66
C ILE A 49 -1.04 -3.00 -6.47
N ARG A 50 -1.56 -3.20 -5.26
CA ARG A 50 -3.00 -3.06 -4.94
C ARG A 50 -3.22 -2.26 -3.68
N ILE A 51 -4.25 -1.42 -3.66
CA ILE A 51 -4.80 -0.85 -2.42
C ILE A 51 -5.98 -1.73 -1.98
N MET A 52 -5.94 -2.25 -0.75
CA MET A 52 -6.97 -3.16 -0.26
C MET A 52 -7.20 -3.03 1.24
N PHE A 53 -8.27 -3.62 1.76
CA PHE A 53 -8.56 -3.58 3.20
C PHE A 53 -7.56 -4.42 4.02
N HIS A 54 -7.15 -3.92 5.19
CA HIS A 54 -6.14 -4.57 6.03
C HIS A 54 -6.70 -5.76 6.86
N GLU A 55 -7.98 -5.76 7.19
CA GLU A 55 -8.55 -6.87 7.95
C GLU A 55 -9.19 -7.91 7.03
N LYS A 56 -9.10 -9.20 7.42
CA LYS A 56 -9.69 -10.29 6.63
C LYS A 56 -11.22 -10.13 6.51
N ALA A 57 -11.89 -9.71 7.58
CA ALA A 57 -13.33 -9.45 7.57
C ALA A 57 -13.70 -8.36 6.56
N HIS A 58 -12.99 -7.24 6.57
CA HIS A 58 -13.24 -6.15 5.62
C HIS A 58 -12.92 -6.52 4.16
N ARG A 59 -11.91 -7.36 3.91
CA ARG A 59 -11.62 -7.86 2.56
C ARG A 59 -12.75 -8.71 1.98
N ARG A 60 -13.46 -9.48 2.81
CA ARG A 60 -14.63 -10.25 2.36
C ARG A 60 -15.77 -9.33 1.90
N LEU A 61 -15.83 -8.11 2.43
CA LEU A 61 -16.83 -7.08 2.10
C LEU A 61 -16.30 -6.04 1.09
N ALA A 62 -15.17 -6.32 0.42
CA ALA A 62 -14.49 -5.33 -0.41
C ALA A 62 -15.39 -4.75 -1.51
N SER A 63 -16.18 -5.59 -2.19
CA SER A 63 -17.14 -5.14 -3.21
C SER A 63 -18.14 -4.13 -2.65
N THR A 64 -18.71 -4.41 -1.47
CA THR A 64 -19.65 -3.50 -0.79
C THR A 64 -19.00 -2.16 -0.44
N TYR A 65 -17.78 -2.17 0.09
CA TYR A 65 -17.08 -0.95 0.46
C TYR A 65 -16.67 -0.12 -0.76
N TRP A 66 -16.16 -0.76 -1.81
CA TRP A 66 -15.78 -0.08 -3.04
C TRP A 66 -17.00 0.51 -3.75
N SER A 67 -18.11 -0.22 -3.82
CA SER A 67 -19.38 0.29 -4.36
C SER A 67 -19.91 1.47 -3.54
N HIS A 68 -19.83 1.39 -2.20
CA HIS A 68 -20.22 2.50 -1.34
C HIS A 68 -19.33 3.74 -1.54
N TRP A 69 -18.01 3.56 -1.67
CA TRP A 69 -17.08 4.65 -1.97
C TRP A 69 -17.36 5.29 -3.32
N LEU A 70 -17.58 4.47 -4.36
CA LEU A 70 -17.93 4.93 -5.71
C LEU A 70 -19.22 5.75 -5.71
N GLY A 71 -20.25 5.30 -5.01
CA GLY A 71 -21.53 6.03 -4.91
C GLY A 71 -21.43 7.39 -4.21
N GLN A 72 -20.31 7.69 -3.55
CA GLN A 72 -20.03 9.01 -2.95
C GLN A 72 -19.21 9.93 -3.86
N GLN A 73 -18.67 9.43 -4.97
CA GLN A 73 -17.84 10.23 -5.87
C GLN A 73 -18.73 11.06 -6.81
N ALA A 74 -18.29 12.29 -7.11
CA ALA A 74 -18.98 13.15 -8.06
C ALA A 74 -19.06 12.54 -9.48
N SER A 75 -18.07 11.72 -9.84
CA SER A 75 -18.02 11.01 -11.13
C SER A 75 -17.59 9.56 -10.93
N PRO A 76 -18.52 8.65 -10.58
CA PRO A 76 -18.19 7.27 -10.24
C PRO A 76 -17.45 6.50 -11.34
N ASN A 77 -17.78 6.74 -12.61
CA ASN A 77 -17.21 6.01 -13.75
C ASN A 77 -15.70 6.32 -13.98
N THR A 78 -15.26 7.51 -13.58
CA THR A 78 -13.86 7.96 -13.72
C THR A 78 -13.11 7.93 -12.40
N ALA A 79 -13.79 7.67 -11.28
CA ALA A 79 -13.16 7.55 -9.98
C ALA A 79 -12.20 6.35 -9.93
N ARG A 80 -11.01 6.58 -9.38
CA ARG A 80 -9.97 5.56 -9.20
C ARG A 80 -9.35 5.73 -7.82
N ALA A 81 -9.24 4.65 -7.04
CA ALA A 81 -8.59 4.68 -5.74
C ALA A 81 -7.06 4.77 -5.87
N ILE A 82 -6.48 4.20 -6.93
CA ILE A 82 -5.12 4.49 -7.41
C ILE A 82 -5.24 5.30 -8.70
N GLU A 83 -4.54 6.42 -8.88
CA GLU A 83 -4.74 7.31 -10.04
C GLU A 83 -4.77 6.62 -11.41
N ILE A 84 -3.89 5.62 -11.62
CA ILE A 84 -3.71 4.94 -12.91
C ILE A 84 -4.84 3.92 -13.20
N ASN A 85 -5.43 3.30 -12.18
CA ASN A 85 -6.43 2.24 -12.33
C ASN A 85 -7.20 2.05 -11.02
N PHE A 86 -8.40 1.47 -11.05
CA PHE A 86 -9.35 1.47 -9.95
C PHE A 86 -8.72 1.17 -8.58
N ASP A 87 -8.15 -0.01 -8.38
CA ASP A 87 -7.51 -0.42 -7.12
C ASP A 87 -6.17 -1.13 -7.31
N ARG A 88 -5.69 -1.27 -8.56
CA ARG A 88 -4.55 -2.11 -8.91
C ARG A 88 -3.75 -1.56 -10.09
N VAL A 89 -2.44 -1.49 -9.94
CA VAL A 89 -1.49 -1.23 -11.04
C VAL A 89 -0.57 -2.43 -11.25
N ARG A 90 -0.09 -2.61 -12.47
CA ARG A 90 0.92 -3.60 -12.83
C ARG A 90 2.10 -2.87 -13.47
N VAL A 91 3.31 -3.21 -13.03
CA VAL A 91 4.55 -2.63 -13.55
C VAL A 91 5.52 -3.75 -13.87
N ARG A 92 6.15 -3.67 -15.05
CA ARG A 92 7.28 -4.53 -15.40
C ARG A 92 8.58 -3.76 -15.20
N TRP A 93 9.60 -4.43 -14.67
CA TRP A 93 10.88 -3.83 -14.36
C TRP A 93 11.99 -4.87 -14.39
N TYR A 94 13.23 -4.43 -14.60
CA TYR A 94 14.40 -5.32 -14.64
C TYR A 94 15.05 -5.38 -13.26
N GLY A 95 15.29 -6.61 -12.75
CA GLY A 95 15.84 -6.86 -11.42
C GLY A 95 17.11 -6.06 -11.12
N GLN A 96 18.06 -6.07 -12.07
CA GLN A 96 19.34 -5.37 -11.99
C GLN A 96 19.19 -3.84 -11.78
N LYS A 97 18.14 -3.23 -12.35
CA LYS A 97 17.92 -1.78 -12.30
C LYS A 97 16.99 -1.35 -11.16
N GLY A 98 16.07 -2.21 -10.75
CA GLY A 98 14.97 -1.81 -9.87
C GLY A 98 13.94 -0.94 -10.59
N ALA A 99 12.98 -0.42 -9.83
CA ALA A 99 12.01 0.57 -10.32
C ALA A 99 11.53 1.47 -9.18
N THR A 100 11.12 2.69 -9.52
CA THR A 100 10.38 3.56 -8.61
C THR A 100 9.03 3.88 -9.22
N VAL A 101 7.96 3.54 -8.50
CA VAL A 101 6.58 3.79 -8.93
C VAL A 101 6.00 4.93 -8.10
N GLN A 102 5.57 6.01 -8.75
CA GLN A 102 4.85 7.09 -8.07
C GLN A 102 3.38 6.69 -7.90
N LEU A 103 2.94 6.58 -6.65
CA LEU A 103 1.58 6.22 -6.28
C LEU A 103 0.83 7.43 -5.75
N ARG A 104 -0.36 7.68 -6.32
CA ARG A 104 -1.32 8.64 -5.79
C ARG A 104 -2.61 7.93 -5.44
N LEU A 105 -3.00 8.02 -4.17
CA LEU A 105 -4.19 7.35 -3.63
C LEU A 105 -5.31 8.37 -3.40
N ASN A 106 -6.51 8.06 -3.88
CA ASN A 106 -7.64 9.01 -3.94
C ASN A 106 -8.82 8.64 -3.04
N CYS A 107 -8.65 7.72 -2.10
CA CYS A 107 -9.66 7.39 -1.10
C CYS A 107 -9.20 7.77 0.30
N LEU A 108 -10.12 7.75 1.27
CA LEU A 108 -9.82 7.93 2.68
C LEU A 108 -10.25 6.71 3.46
N SER A 109 -9.53 6.39 4.53
CA SER A 109 -9.94 5.31 5.42
C SER A 109 -11.35 5.54 6.00
N THR A 110 -11.78 6.78 6.18
CA THR A 110 -13.11 7.13 6.70
C THR A 110 -14.22 7.12 5.65
N GLU A 111 -13.93 7.05 4.35
CA GLU A 111 -14.99 7.02 3.31
C GLU A 111 -15.66 5.64 3.18
N PHE A 112 -15.10 4.62 3.82
CA PHE A 112 -15.64 3.27 3.82
C PHE A 112 -16.53 2.96 5.03
N THR A 113 -16.81 3.97 5.87
CA THR A 113 -17.73 3.87 7.02
C THR A 113 -18.86 4.87 6.87
N ARG A 114 -20.09 4.45 7.22
CA ARG A 114 -21.28 5.30 7.20
C ARG A 114 -21.36 6.25 8.39
N VAL A 115 -20.61 5.95 9.46
CA VAL A 115 -20.71 6.65 10.74
C VAL A 115 -19.67 7.76 10.79
N LYS A 116 -20.11 9.01 11.00
CA LYS A 116 -19.21 10.14 11.23
C LYS A 116 -18.53 9.99 12.59
N GLY A 117 -17.27 10.41 12.69
CA GLY A 117 -16.51 10.40 13.95
C GLY A 117 -15.91 9.05 14.36
N VAL A 118 -16.05 7.98 13.56
CA VAL A 118 -15.42 6.69 13.86
C VAL A 118 -14.00 6.59 13.31
N LYS A 119 -13.23 5.67 13.88
CA LYS A 119 -11.92 5.28 13.36
C LYS A 119 -12.11 4.67 11.97
N GLY A 120 -11.64 5.36 10.92
CA GLY A 120 -11.71 4.86 9.55
C GLY A 120 -11.11 3.46 9.37
N ILE A 121 -11.56 2.75 8.34
CA ILE A 121 -11.20 1.36 8.06
C ILE A 121 -9.70 1.27 7.69
N PRO A 122 -8.92 0.43 8.39
CA PRO A 122 -7.51 0.20 8.06
C PRO A 122 -7.33 -0.40 6.66
N MET A 123 -6.37 0.12 5.90
CA MET A 123 -6.06 -0.32 4.54
C MET A 123 -4.62 -0.84 4.47
N ARG A 124 -4.24 -1.45 3.36
CA ARG A 124 -2.86 -1.84 3.06
C ARG A 124 -2.55 -1.60 1.59
N ILE A 125 -1.32 -1.21 1.31
CA ILE A 125 -0.73 -1.39 -0.02
C ILE A 125 -0.16 -2.80 -0.03
N TYR A 126 -0.56 -3.60 -1.02
CA TYR A 126 -0.17 -5.00 -1.17
C TYR A 126 0.51 -5.19 -2.52
N THR A 127 1.61 -5.94 -2.53
CA THR A 127 2.37 -6.22 -3.74
C THR A 127 2.54 -7.71 -3.97
N GLU A 128 2.47 -8.12 -5.23
CA GLU A 128 2.84 -9.46 -5.69
C GLU A 128 3.91 -9.30 -6.75
N THR A 129 5.11 -9.84 -6.50
CA THR A 129 6.24 -9.78 -7.43
C THR A 129 6.61 -11.18 -7.89
N ARG A 130 6.83 -11.34 -9.19
CA ARG A 130 7.27 -12.60 -9.81
C ARG A 130 8.19 -12.31 -10.99
N VAL A 131 9.05 -13.28 -11.31
CA VAL A 131 9.79 -13.30 -12.56
C VAL A 131 8.82 -13.63 -13.70
N VAL A 132 9.01 -12.97 -14.83
CA VAL A 132 8.25 -13.19 -16.07
C VAL A 132 9.21 -13.25 -17.25
N TYR A 133 8.79 -13.92 -18.32
CA TYR A 133 9.48 -13.95 -19.60
C TYR A 133 8.61 -13.26 -20.65
N GLU A 134 9.19 -12.72 -21.70
CA GLU A 134 8.43 -12.21 -22.83
C GLU A 134 8.29 -13.29 -23.89
N ASP A 135 7.09 -13.47 -24.43
CA ASP A 135 6.90 -14.29 -25.62
C ASP A 135 7.32 -13.55 -26.89
N ALA A 136 7.18 -14.21 -28.04
CA ALA A 136 7.53 -13.63 -29.34
C ALA A 136 6.77 -12.32 -29.65
N ASP A 137 5.62 -12.10 -29.01
CA ASP A 137 4.77 -10.93 -29.19
C ASP A 137 4.99 -9.86 -28.09
N GLY A 138 5.93 -10.09 -27.16
CA GLY A 138 6.23 -9.19 -26.03
C GLY A 138 5.26 -9.28 -24.85
N ASN A 139 4.40 -10.31 -24.80
CA ASN A 139 3.53 -10.54 -23.66
C ASN A 139 4.30 -11.21 -22.52
N ALA A 140 4.07 -10.75 -21.28
CA ALA A 140 4.65 -11.39 -20.11
C ALA A 140 3.98 -12.73 -19.82
N ILE A 141 4.77 -13.80 -19.87
CA ILE A 141 4.40 -15.15 -19.46
C ILE A 141 5.06 -15.44 -18.11
N ALA A 142 4.26 -15.92 -17.15
CA ALA A 142 4.76 -16.34 -15.86
C ALA A 142 5.49 -17.68 -15.96
N VAL A 143 6.49 -17.89 -15.11
CA VAL A 143 7.20 -19.17 -15.00
C VAL A 143 6.21 -20.31 -14.74
N SER A 144 6.43 -21.46 -15.38
CA SER A 144 5.55 -22.62 -15.28
C SER A 144 5.32 -23.06 -13.83
N PRO A 145 4.08 -23.43 -13.44
CA PRO A 145 3.79 -23.93 -12.10
C PRO A 145 4.64 -25.18 -11.80
N GLY A 146 5.47 -25.12 -10.76
CA GLY A 146 6.35 -26.24 -10.36
C GLY A 146 7.81 -25.84 -10.11
N MET A 147 8.24 -24.69 -10.62
CA MET A 147 9.55 -24.11 -10.24
C MET A 147 9.43 -23.23 -9.00
N ALA A 148 10.47 -23.19 -8.16
CA ALA A 148 10.49 -22.37 -6.95
C ALA A 148 10.25 -20.87 -7.25
N GLU A 149 10.69 -20.40 -8.41
CA GLU A 149 10.51 -19.02 -8.90
C GLU A 149 9.09 -18.72 -9.42
N ALA A 150 8.23 -19.73 -9.58
CA ALA A 150 6.88 -19.56 -10.08
C ALA A 150 5.91 -19.01 -9.02
N SER A 151 6.23 -19.17 -7.73
CA SER A 151 5.42 -18.63 -6.64
C SER A 151 5.70 -17.14 -6.45
N PRO A 152 4.70 -16.25 -6.57
CA PRO A 152 4.92 -14.83 -6.38
C PRO A 152 5.25 -14.53 -4.92
N GLU A 153 6.28 -13.71 -4.70
CA GLU A 153 6.56 -13.14 -3.40
C GLU A 153 5.57 -12.01 -3.10
N ARG A 154 5.09 -11.96 -1.85
CA ARG A 154 4.03 -11.05 -1.43
C ARG A 154 4.51 -10.17 -0.29
N ALA A 155 4.28 -8.87 -0.40
CA ALA A 155 4.54 -7.89 0.64
C ALA A 155 3.31 -7.02 0.88
N PHE A 156 3.25 -6.40 2.07
CA PHE A 156 2.29 -5.33 2.30
C PHE A 156 2.81 -4.30 3.30
N ALA A 157 2.32 -3.07 3.17
CA ALA A 157 2.43 -2.03 4.18
C ALA A 157 1.01 -1.68 4.65
N ALA A 158 0.75 -1.73 5.96
CA ALA A 158 -0.49 -1.20 6.50
C ALA A 158 -0.49 0.32 6.36
N VAL A 159 -1.59 0.88 5.86
CA VAL A 159 -1.71 2.32 5.60
C VAL A 159 -3.03 2.88 6.15
N LYS A 160 -2.98 4.15 6.54
CA LYS A 160 -4.18 4.94 6.87
C LYS A 160 -4.18 6.24 6.08
N LEU A 161 -5.28 6.49 5.38
CA LEU A 161 -5.42 7.60 4.44
C LEU A 161 -6.14 8.76 5.09
N PHE A 162 -5.56 9.96 4.97
CA PHE A 162 -6.06 11.20 5.55
C PHE A 162 -6.35 12.26 4.48
N ARG A 163 -7.19 13.24 4.83
CA ARG A 163 -7.38 14.45 4.01
C ARG A 163 -6.26 15.45 4.28
N ASP A 164 -5.93 16.23 3.26
CA ASP A 164 -5.01 17.36 3.31
C ASP A 164 -3.67 16.96 3.95
N LYS A 165 -3.22 17.68 4.99
CA LYS A 165 -2.01 17.41 5.78
C LYS A 165 -2.28 16.56 7.02
N GLY A 166 -3.25 15.66 6.94
CA GLY A 166 -3.71 14.88 8.09
C GLY A 166 -2.69 13.83 8.55
N ALA A 167 -1.91 13.24 7.64
CA ALA A 167 -0.84 12.31 7.98
C ALA A 167 0.26 13.00 8.81
N GLU A 168 0.69 14.19 8.42
CA GLU A 168 1.71 14.97 9.13
C GLU A 168 1.22 15.40 10.51
N ARG A 169 -0.02 15.91 10.61
CA ARG A 169 -0.62 16.24 11.91
C ARG A 169 -0.67 15.03 12.83
N LYS A 170 -1.09 13.86 12.31
CA LYS A 170 -1.20 12.65 13.11
C LYS A 170 0.16 12.15 13.60
N ASN A 171 1.18 12.18 12.74
CA ASN A 171 2.55 11.86 13.13
C ASN A 171 3.07 12.80 14.23
N LYS A 172 2.82 14.11 14.10
CA LYS A 172 3.20 15.10 15.13
C LYS A 172 2.51 14.84 16.47
N ASP A 173 1.24 14.48 16.46
CA ASP A 173 0.49 14.18 17.68
C ASP A 173 0.96 12.87 18.33
N ASP A 174 1.24 11.85 17.52
CA ASP A 174 1.76 10.57 17.98
C ASP A 174 3.16 10.71 18.59
N MET A 175 4.04 11.52 17.98
CA MET A 175 5.37 11.85 18.54
C MET A 175 5.25 12.54 19.91
N ARG A 176 4.40 13.57 20.02
CA ARG A 176 4.16 14.27 21.29
C ARG A 176 3.59 13.34 22.37
N HIS A 177 2.72 12.40 21.98
CA HIS A 177 2.17 11.42 22.90
C HIS A 177 3.25 10.44 23.40
N ARG A 178 4.11 9.97 22.50
CA ARG A 178 5.24 9.09 22.83
C ARG A 178 6.23 9.75 23.79
N GLU A 179 6.60 11.01 23.53
CA GLU A 179 7.49 11.77 24.41
C GLU A 179 6.92 11.92 25.82
N LYS A 180 5.62 12.23 25.94
CA LYS A 180 4.93 12.29 27.24
C LYS A 180 4.93 10.95 27.98
N LEU A 181 4.71 9.83 27.26
CA LEU A 181 4.78 8.49 27.84
C LEU A 181 6.19 8.18 28.35
N MET A 182 7.22 8.49 27.57
CA MET A 182 8.62 8.30 27.97
C MET A 182 8.98 9.12 29.20
N LEU A 183 8.52 10.38 29.29
CA LEU A 183 8.76 11.24 30.45
C LEU A 183 8.12 10.65 31.73
N ARG A 184 6.90 10.11 31.63
CA ARG A 184 6.20 9.47 32.76
C ARG A 184 6.87 8.16 33.21
N MET A 185 7.56 7.46 32.30
CA MET A 185 8.30 6.24 32.63
C MET A 185 9.64 6.53 33.30
N ARG A 186 10.28 7.69 33.01
CA ARG A 186 11.56 8.11 33.63
C ARG A 186 11.39 8.77 35.00
N GLY A 187 10.16 9.13 35.37
CA GLY A 187 9.81 9.69 36.69
C GLY A 187 9.33 8.65 37.70
N LYS A 188 9.55 7.37 37.43
CA LYS A 188 9.41 6.24 38.36
C LYS A 188 10.77 5.58 38.51
#